data_AF-A0A8J6VZA1-F1
#
_entry.id   AF-A0A8J6VZA1-F1
#
_cell.length_a   1.000
_cell.length_b   1.000
_cell.length_c   1.000
_cell.angle_alpha   90.00
_cell.angle_beta   90.00
_cell.angle_gamma   90.00
#
_symmetry.space_group_name_H-M   'P 1'
#
loop_
_entity.id
_entity.type
_entity.pdbx_description
1 polymer ?
#
loop_
_entity_poly.entity_id
_entity_poly.type
_entity_poly.pdbx_seq_one_letter_code
_entity_poly.pdbx_strand_id
1 'polypeptide(L)'
;MENIVGIGDIQMADVMKMDSSKALNMFRNRFAAFKKLADEIGEDAAFEQMMEAYPAQQKAFMGAFIDNTTLAKGFTDAIAIFRIMGFTMDVVDISQEGTDAVLEIQRVCPVLSLAKEYGLENPCRALCEMEQEATRKAFPGMKAAIISRQAAGDCVCMFKYERPAKNITATPQNSQSLISRIFDLIKLAPKIVQIGINLLKNRFSQG
;
A
#
# COMPACT_ATOMS: atom_id res chain seq x y z
N MET A 1 -21.48 4.98 -16.34
CA MET A 1 -20.73 4.22 -15.32
C MET A 1 -19.33 4.79 -15.33
N GLU A 2 -19.15 5.85 -14.54
CA GLU A 2 -17.93 6.65 -14.51
C GLU A 2 -16.84 5.90 -13.71
N ASN A 3 -15.61 5.99 -14.19
CA ASN A 3 -14.45 5.28 -13.67
C ASN A 3 -14.24 5.63 -12.18
N ILE A 4 -14.57 4.69 -11.28
CA ILE A 4 -14.26 4.80 -9.85
C ILE A 4 -12.75 4.71 -9.71
N VAL A 5 -12.11 5.83 -9.38
CA VAL A 5 -10.67 5.95 -9.17
C VAL A 5 -10.31 5.42 -7.77
N GLY A 6 -10.40 4.11 -7.56
CA GLY A 6 -9.51 3.39 -6.63
C GLY A 6 -8.10 3.34 -7.24
N ILE A 7 -7.05 2.96 -6.47
CA ILE A 7 -5.62 2.90 -6.87
C ILE A 7 -5.47 3.10 -8.38
N GLY A 8 -5.21 4.34 -8.81
CA GLY A 8 -5.28 4.75 -10.22
C GLY A 8 -4.79 3.63 -11.13
N ASP A 9 -5.75 2.98 -11.79
CA ASP A 9 -5.61 1.95 -12.81
C ASP A 9 -4.37 1.04 -12.72
N ILE A 10 -4.03 0.45 -11.55
CA ILE A 10 -3.08 -0.68 -11.56
C ILE A 10 -3.82 -1.89 -12.11
N GLN A 11 -3.68 -2.15 -13.41
CA GLN A 11 -3.89 -3.49 -13.92
C GLN A 11 -2.67 -4.33 -13.53
N MET A 12 -2.82 -5.62 -13.20
CA MET A 12 -1.68 -6.48 -12.86
C MET A 12 -0.61 -6.55 -13.97
N ALA A 13 -0.98 -6.25 -15.20
CA ALA A 13 -0.06 -6.10 -16.32
C ALA A 13 0.97 -4.97 -16.09
N ASP A 14 0.59 -3.93 -15.34
CA ASP A 14 1.43 -2.76 -15.08
C ASP A 14 2.48 -3.06 -14.02
N VAL A 15 2.16 -3.85 -12.98
CA VAL A 15 3.10 -4.28 -11.93
C VAL A 15 4.25 -5.12 -12.51
N MET A 16 3.96 -5.98 -13.49
CA MET A 16 4.99 -6.84 -14.13
C MET A 16 5.89 -6.09 -15.12
N LYS A 17 5.49 -4.88 -15.56
CA LYS A 17 6.27 -4.02 -16.46
C LYS A 17 6.54 -2.65 -15.81
N MET A 18 6.50 -2.58 -14.48
CA MET A 18 6.60 -1.35 -13.73
C MET A 18 8.05 -0.91 -13.67
N ASP A 19 8.31 0.27 -14.22
CA ASP A 19 9.51 1.03 -13.94
C ASP A 19 9.14 2.24 -13.07
N SER A 20 10.16 2.93 -12.58
CA SER A 20 9.99 4.12 -11.73
C SER A 20 9.14 5.21 -12.42
N SER A 21 9.20 5.34 -13.75
CA SER A 21 8.42 6.35 -14.48
C SER A 21 6.93 6.04 -14.49
N LYS A 22 6.54 4.77 -14.66
CA LYS A 22 5.14 4.34 -14.59
C LYS A 22 4.57 4.45 -13.19
N ALA A 23 5.35 4.08 -12.18
CA ALA A 23 4.96 4.23 -10.77
C ALA A 23 4.67 5.71 -10.43
N LEU A 24 5.55 6.63 -10.84
CA LEU A 24 5.33 8.07 -10.62
C LEU A 24 4.08 8.59 -11.36
N ASN A 25 3.83 8.13 -12.59
CA ASN A 25 2.64 8.52 -13.34
C ASN A 25 1.33 8.06 -12.69
N MET A 26 1.33 6.90 -12.02
CA MET A 26 0.16 6.47 -11.26
C MET A 26 -0.16 7.42 -10.11
N PHE A 27 0.86 7.86 -9.36
CA PHE A 27 0.68 8.84 -8.29
C PHE A 27 0.20 10.19 -8.82
N ARG A 28 0.75 10.64 -9.95
CA ARG A 28 0.27 11.83 -10.67
C ARG A 28 -1.20 11.74 -11.05
N ASN A 29 -1.61 10.63 -11.67
CA ASN A 29 -3.00 10.41 -12.05
C ASN A 29 -3.92 10.42 -10.83
N ARG A 30 -3.48 9.81 -9.72
CA ARG A 30 -4.25 9.79 -8.48
C ARG A 30 -4.40 11.18 -7.88
N PHE A 31 -3.34 11.98 -7.81
CA PHE A 31 -3.42 13.37 -7.34
C PHE A 31 -4.27 14.24 -8.26
N ALA A 32 -4.16 14.09 -9.58
CA ALA A 32 -4.99 14.79 -10.55
C ALA A 32 -6.48 14.47 -10.34
N ALA A 33 -6.81 13.18 -10.20
CA ALA A 33 -8.19 12.74 -9.97
C ALA A 33 -8.74 13.26 -8.64
N PHE A 34 -7.98 13.14 -7.55
CA PHE A 34 -8.40 13.66 -6.25
C PHE A 34 -8.61 15.16 -6.28
N LYS A 35 -7.66 15.92 -6.85
CA LYS A 35 -7.76 17.39 -6.95
C LYS A 35 -8.99 17.80 -7.76
N LYS A 36 -9.23 17.16 -8.89
CA LYS A 36 -10.41 17.40 -9.72
C LYS A 36 -11.71 17.17 -8.93
N LEU A 37 -11.83 16.03 -8.26
CA LEU A 37 -13.00 15.74 -7.43
C LEU A 37 -13.14 16.73 -6.28
N ALA A 38 -12.05 17.06 -5.60
CA ALA A 38 -12.06 18.01 -4.49
C ALA A 38 -12.54 19.40 -4.93
N ASP A 39 -12.17 19.84 -6.14
CA ASP A 39 -12.64 21.11 -6.72
C ASP A 39 -14.14 21.07 -7.11
N GLU A 40 -14.65 19.91 -7.51
CA GLU A 40 -16.03 19.74 -7.96
C GLU A 40 -17.02 19.53 -6.79
N ILE A 41 -16.64 18.73 -5.80
CA ILE A 41 -17.56 18.24 -4.75
C ILE A 41 -17.04 18.43 -3.32
N GLY A 42 -15.85 19.02 -3.15
CA GLY A 42 -15.20 19.19 -1.86
C GLY A 42 -14.32 18.00 -1.45
N GLU A 43 -13.32 18.27 -0.62
CA GLU A 43 -12.26 17.31 -0.27
C GLU A 43 -12.77 16.03 0.42
N ASP A 44 -13.71 16.17 1.36
CA ASP A 44 -14.25 15.02 2.09
C ASP A 44 -15.14 14.14 1.21
N ALA A 45 -15.95 14.73 0.33
CA ALA A 45 -16.76 13.97 -0.62
C ALA A 45 -15.89 13.27 -1.67
N ALA A 46 -14.84 13.94 -2.15
CA ALA A 46 -13.83 13.34 -3.01
C ALA A 46 -13.12 12.17 -2.32
N PHE A 47 -12.81 12.31 -1.03
CA PHE A 47 -12.22 11.24 -0.23
C PHE A 47 -13.12 10.01 -0.20
N GLU A 48 -14.38 10.18 0.19
CA GLU A 48 -15.34 9.07 0.27
C GLU A 48 -15.60 8.43 -1.10
N GLN A 49 -15.70 9.23 -2.17
CA GLN A 49 -15.91 8.71 -3.52
C GLN A 49 -14.73 7.85 -3.99
N MET A 50 -13.48 8.29 -3.77
CA MET A 50 -12.30 7.48 -4.10
C MET A 50 -12.15 6.25 -3.20
N MET A 51 -12.77 6.26 -2.02
CA MET A 51 -12.78 5.15 -1.07
C MET A 51 -13.78 4.03 -1.41
N GLU A 52 -14.66 4.19 -2.40
CA GLU A 52 -15.72 3.21 -2.69
C GLU A 52 -15.15 1.84 -3.12
N ALA A 53 -14.25 1.82 -4.11
CA ALA A 53 -13.62 0.58 -4.58
C ALA A 53 -12.30 0.24 -3.84
N TYR A 54 -11.76 1.19 -3.07
CA TYR A 54 -10.39 1.10 -2.58
C TYR A 54 -10.16 -0.03 -1.55
N PRO A 55 -11.04 -0.28 -0.57
CA PRO A 55 -10.86 -1.39 0.38
C PRO A 55 -10.72 -2.75 -0.31
N ALA A 56 -11.50 -3.04 -1.36
CA ALA A 56 -11.42 -4.30 -2.09
C ALA A 56 -10.07 -4.46 -2.82
N GLN A 57 -9.55 -3.37 -3.39
CA GLN A 57 -8.23 -3.35 -4.02
C GLN A 57 -7.10 -3.52 -2.99
N GLN A 58 -7.21 -2.81 -1.85
CA GLN A 58 -6.28 -2.92 -0.74
C GLN A 58 -6.24 -4.35 -0.20
N LYS A 59 -7.41 -5.00 -0.07
CA LYS A 59 -7.51 -6.40 0.34
C LYS A 59 -6.81 -7.32 -0.65
N ALA A 60 -7.04 -7.14 -1.95
CA ALA A 60 -6.45 -7.99 -2.98
C ALA A 60 -4.91 -7.88 -3.02
N PHE A 61 -4.39 -6.66 -2.93
CA PHE A 61 -2.95 -6.39 -2.95
C PHE A 61 -2.29 -6.80 -1.64
N MET A 62 -2.66 -6.16 -0.52
CA MET A 62 -2.01 -6.38 0.76
C MET A 62 -2.23 -7.81 1.26
N GLY A 63 -3.42 -8.38 1.03
CA GLY A 63 -3.77 -9.74 1.45
C GLY A 63 -2.86 -10.82 0.86
N ALA A 64 -2.37 -10.63 -0.37
CA ALA A 64 -1.40 -11.56 -0.98
C ALA A 64 -0.11 -11.68 -0.15
N PHE A 65 0.27 -10.61 0.56
CA PHE A 65 1.45 -10.59 1.42
C PHE A 65 1.16 -11.02 2.85
N ILE A 66 0.00 -10.66 3.42
CA ILE A 66 -0.22 -10.76 4.88
C ILE A 66 -1.25 -11.79 5.33
N ASP A 67 -2.04 -12.40 4.44
CA ASP A 67 -3.15 -13.25 4.89
C ASP A 67 -2.67 -14.57 5.54
N ASN A 68 -1.53 -15.10 5.09
CA ASN A 68 -1.00 -16.40 5.49
C ASN A 68 0.39 -16.32 6.14
N THR A 69 0.74 -15.17 6.73
CA THR A 69 2.01 -14.96 7.42
C THR A 69 1.87 -13.82 8.44
N THR A 70 2.92 -13.53 9.22
CA THR A 70 2.95 -12.38 10.15
C THR A 70 3.00 -11.06 9.37
N LEU A 71 2.56 -9.96 9.98
CA LEU A 71 2.65 -8.64 9.36
C LEU A 71 4.10 -8.27 9.04
N ALA A 72 5.02 -8.47 9.99
CA ALA A 72 6.43 -8.18 9.78
C ALA A 72 7.00 -8.91 8.54
N LYS A 73 6.67 -10.20 8.38
CA LYS A 73 7.11 -10.96 7.20
C LYS A 73 6.44 -10.46 5.91
N GLY A 74 5.13 -10.28 5.91
CA GLY A 74 4.41 -9.84 4.71
C GLY A 74 4.86 -8.46 4.23
N PHE A 75 5.05 -7.51 5.15
CA PHE A 75 5.56 -6.18 4.85
C PHE A 75 7.02 -6.24 4.36
N THR A 76 7.86 -7.06 4.97
CA THR A 76 9.24 -7.28 4.49
C THR A 76 9.28 -7.80 3.06
N ASP A 77 8.42 -8.78 2.73
CA ASP A 77 8.34 -9.36 1.39
C ASP A 77 7.86 -8.33 0.35
N ALA A 78 7.08 -7.31 0.76
CA ALA A 78 6.59 -6.24 -0.11
C ALA A 78 7.63 -5.15 -0.42
N ILE A 79 8.72 -5.03 0.36
CA ILE A 79 9.74 -3.97 0.20
C ILE A 79 10.29 -3.91 -1.23
N ALA A 80 10.50 -5.06 -1.87
CA ALA A 80 11.03 -5.12 -3.23
C ALA A 80 10.13 -4.42 -4.26
N ILE A 81 8.80 -4.52 -4.09
CA ILE A 81 7.82 -3.86 -4.96
C ILE A 81 7.84 -2.35 -4.74
N PHE A 82 7.85 -1.91 -3.48
CA PHE A 82 7.93 -0.49 -3.13
C PHE A 82 9.24 0.15 -3.60
N ARG A 83 10.35 -0.61 -3.59
CA ARG A 83 11.64 -0.14 -4.11
C ARG A 83 11.59 0.16 -5.61
N ILE A 84 10.88 -0.64 -6.41
CA ILE A 84 10.68 -0.36 -7.84
C ILE A 84 9.95 0.97 -8.04
N MET A 85 9.00 1.28 -7.14
CA MET A 85 8.25 2.52 -7.15
C MET A 85 9.05 3.73 -6.60
N GLY A 86 10.30 3.53 -6.18
CA GLY A 86 11.19 4.59 -5.68
C GLY A 86 11.09 4.85 -4.17
N PHE A 87 10.36 4.02 -3.43
CA PHE A 87 10.32 4.10 -1.97
C PHE A 87 11.56 3.46 -1.34
N THR A 88 12.00 4.03 -0.22
CA THR A 88 12.98 3.39 0.66
C THR A 88 12.34 3.23 2.02
N MET A 89 12.20 1.98 2.45
CA MET A 89 11.49 1.62 3.67
C MET A 89 12.21 0.52 4.45
N ASP A 90 11.98 0.51 5.75
CA ASP A 90 12.32 -0.55 6.67
C ASP A 90 11.08 -1.06 7.38
N VAL A 91 11.16 -2.28 7.89
CA VAL A 91 10.08 -2.95 8.61
C VAL A 91 10.62 -3.43 9.94
N VAL A 92 9.92 -3.11 11.02
CA VAL A 92 10.26 -3.54 12.38
C VAL A 92 9.10 -4.36 12.93
N ASP A 93 9.40 -5.59 13.33
CA ASP A 93 8.45 -6.42 14.07
C ASP A 93 8.29 -5.88 15.49
N ILE A 94 7.06 -5.55 15.86
CA ILE A 94 6.70 -5.10 17.21
C ILE A 94 5.61 -6.00 17.82
N SER A 95 5.46 -7.22 17.29
CA SER A 95 4.50 -8.21 17.77
C SER A 95 4.80 -8.59 19.22
N GLN A 96 3.77 -8.62 20.05
CA GLN A 96 3.85 -9.02 21.46
C GLN A 96 2.54 -9.70 21.88
N GLU A 97 2.63 -10.66 22.80
CA GLU A 97 1.51 -11.24 23.56
C GLU A 97 0.18 -11.36 22.80
N GLY A 98 0.12 -12.28 21.83
CA GLY A 98 -1.10 -12.54 21.08
C GLY A 98 -1.50 -11.44 20.08
N THR A 99 -0.63 -10.47 19.84
CA THR A 99 -0.80 -9.41 18.84
C THR A 99 0.30 -9.50 17.79
N ASP A 100 -0.11 -9.60 16.51
CA ASP A 100 0.77 -9.51 15.33
C ASP A 100 0.80 -8.04 14.90
N ALA A 101 1.97 -7.41 15.01
CA ALA A 101 2.11 -5.97 14.84
C ALA A 101 3.43 -5.60 14.15
N VAL A 102 3.39 -4.52 13.38
CA VAL A 102 4.53 -4.06 12.58
C VAL A 102 4.59 -2.54 12.55
N LEU A 103 5.82 -2.02 12.53
CA LEU A 103 6.12 -0.66 12.11
C LEU A 103 6.72 -0.67 10.71
N GLU A 104 6.12 0.10 9.83
CA GLU A 104 6.65 0.45 8.53
C GLU A 104 7.30 1.83 8.63
N ILE A 105 8.60 1.92 8.34
CA ILE A 105 9.37 3.16 8.42
C ILE A 105 9.81 3.52 7.00
N GLN A 106 9.17 4.52 6.41
CA GLN A 106 9.48 5.01 5.08
C GLN A 106 10.40 6.24 5.16
N ARG A 107 11.66 6.04 4.75
CA ARG A 107 12.71 7.08 4.72
C ARG A 107 12.63 7.97 3.48
N VAL A 108 12.25 7.39 2.34
CA VAL A 108 12.13 8.13 1.06
C VAL A 108 10.71 7.97 0.52
N CYS A 109 10.05 9.11 0.32
CA CYS A 109 8.71 9.24 -0.22
C CYS A 109 8.78 9.91 -1.62
N PRO A 110 8.71 9.15 -2.73
CA PRO A 110 8.82 9.73 -4.07
C PRO A 110 7.61 10.62 -4.44
N VAL A 111 6.50 10.50 -3.70
CA VAL A 111 5.26 11.23 -3.97
C VAL A 111 5.19 12.62 -3.32
N LEU A 112 6.08 12.91 -2.37
CA LEU A 112 6.04 14.17 -1.61
C LEU A 112 6.25 15.39 -2.50
N SER A 113 7.19 15.32 -3.45
CA SER A 113 7.43 16.40 -4.40
C SER A 113 6.34 16.50 -5.48
N LEU A 114 5.74 15.37 -5.86
CA LEU A 114 4.73 15.31 -6.93
C LEU A 114 3.44 16.04 -6.56
N ALA A 115 3.01 15.98 -5.31
CA ALA A 115 1.75 16.59 -4.90
C ALA A 115 1.74 18.12 -5.04
N LYS A 116 2.92 18.75 -4.97
CA LYS A 116 3.08 20.19 -5.20
C LYS A 116 2.73 20.58 -6.64
N GLU A 117 2.93 19.68 -7.62
CA GLU A 117 2.54 19.89 -9.02
C GLU A 117 1.01 20.10 -9.17
N TYR A 118 0.23 19.60 -8.20
CA TYR A 118 -1.24 19.65 -8.21
C TYR A 118 -1.84 20.60 -7.17
N GLY A 119 -0.99 21.39 -6.48
CA GLY A 119 -1.45 22.33 -5.46
C GLY A 119 -2.08 21.66 -4.23
N LEU A 120 -1.73 20.41 -3.93
CA LEU A 120 -2.22 19.71 -2.74
C LEU A 120 -1.35 20.06 -1.53
N GLU A 121 -1.96 20.73 -0.54
CA GLU A 121 -1.27 21.08 0.72
C GLU A 121 -0.99 19.84 1.58
N ASN A 122 -1.92 18.87 1.60
CA ASN A 122 -1.77 17.61 2.32
C ASN A 122 -1.77 16.40 1.34
N PRO A 123 -0.61 16.03 0.76
CA PRO A 123 -0.49 14.85 -0.10
C PRO A 123 -0.96 13.55 0.54
N CYS A 124 -0.82 13.44 1.87
CA CYS A 124 -1.14 12.23 2.60
C CYS A 124 -2.64 11.95 2.59
N ARG A 125 -3.49 12.97 2.46
CA ARG A 125 -4.96 12.80 2.37
C ARG A 125 -5.36 11.92 1.20
N ALA A 126 -4.78 12.18 0.03
CA ALA A 126 -5.10 11.49 -1.21
C ALA A 126 -4.40 10.12 -1.37
N LEU A 127 -3.53 9.74 -0.43
CA LEU A 127 -2.74 8.50 -0.48
C LEU A 127 -2.78 7.77 0.86
N CYS A 128 -1.87 8.12 1.78
CA CYS A 128 -1.62 7.34 2.98
C CYS A 128 -2.85 7.27 3.90
N GLU A 129 -3.60 8.36 4.05
CA GLU A 129 -4.81 8.38 4.89
C GLU A 129 -5.89 7.45 4.32
N MET A 130 -6.08 7.48 2.99
CA MET A 130 -6.96 6.55 2.29
C MET A 130 -6.46 5.10 2.40
N GLU A 131 -5.14 4.85 2.31
CA GLU A 131 -4.57 3.51 2.48
C GLU A 131 -4.83 2.94 3.88
N GLN A 132 -4.66 3.76 4.92
CA GLN A 132 -4.94 3.35 6.30
C GLN A 132 -6.43 3.05 6.48
N GLU A 133 -7.31 3.90 5.96
CA GLU A 133 -8.77 3.69 6.03
C GLU A 133 -9.21 2.46 5.22
N ALA A 134 -8.67 2.30 4.02
CA ALA A 134 -8.93 1.14 3.17
C ALA A 134 -8.46 -0.14 3.85
N THR A 135 -7.32 -0.11 4.53
CA THR A 135 -6.79 -1.24 5.30
C THR A 135 -7.71 -1.61 6.46
N ARG A 136 -8.18 -0.64 7.24
CA ARG A 136 -9.15 -0.88 8.33
C ARG A 136 -10.44 -1.51 7.80
N LYS A 137 -10.98 -1.00 6.69
CA LYS A 137 -12.19 -1.53 6.04
C LYS A 137 -11.96 -2.93 5.43
N ALA A 138 -10.77 -3.19 4.88
CA ALA A 138 -10.44 -4.43 4.17
C ALA A 138 -10.12 -5.63 5.08
N PHE A 139 -9.62 -5.39 6.29
CA PHE A 139 -9.15 -6.43 7.20
C PHE A 139 -9.83 -6.27 8.57
N PRO A 140 -10.97 -6.95 8.81
CA PRO A 140 -11.64 -6.91 10.10
C PRO A 140 -10.68 -7.26 11.25
N GLY A 141 -10.63 -6.40 12.28
CA GLY A 141 -9.73 -6.54 13.43
C GLY A 141 -8.31 -5.97 13.22
N MET A 142 -8.00 -5.45 12.03
CA MET A 142 -6.77 -4.68 11.79
C MET A 142 -6.95 -3.25 12.28
N LYS A 143 -6.00 -2.77 13.07
CA LYS A 143 -5.79 -1.34 13.30
C LYS A 143 -4.63 -0.88 12.42
N ALA A 144 -4.76 0.32 11.88
CA ALA A 144 -3.79 0.93 10.98
C ALA A 144 -3.69 2.41 11.35
N ALA A 145 -2.49 2.97 11.48
CA ALA A 145 -2.28 4.34 11.93
C ALA A 145 -1.05 4.99 11.30
N ILE A 146 -1.15 6.28 11.00
CA ILE A 146 0.00 7.13 10.65
C ILE A 146 0.55 7.72 11.94
N ILE A 147 1.81 7.43 12.26
CA ILE A 147 2.48 7.94 13.47
C ILE A 147 3.24 9.23 13.18
N SER A 148 3.94 9.27 12.03
CA SER A 148 4.69 10.45 11.58
C SER A 148 4.59 10.58 10.06
N ARG A 149 4.79 11.79 9.54
CA ARG A 149 4.70 12.10 8.10
C ARG A 149 5.71 13.16 7.70
N GLN A 150 6.50 12.85 6.67
CA GLN A 150 7.42 13.83 6.06
C GLN A 150 6.69 15.06 5.52
N ALA A 151 5.43 14.91 5.08
CA ALA A 151 4.59 16.04 4.67
C ALA A 151 4.28 17.03 5.81
N ALA A 152 4.38 16.60 7.07
CA ALA A 152 4.22 17.46 8.25
C ALA A 152 5.57 17.95 8.82
N GLY A 153 6.69 17.69 8.12
CA GLY A 153 8.02 18.12 8.55
C GLY A 153 8.81 17.08 9.35
N ASP A 154 8.28 15.88 9.58
CA ASP A 154 9.02 14.79 10.23
C ASP A 154 10.15 14.25 9.33
N CYS A 155 11.14 13.58 9.93
CA CYS A 155 12.27 13.02 9.17
C CYS A 155 11.89 11.78 8.33
N VAL A 156 10.90 11.01 8.77
CA VAL A 156 10.41 9.78 8.12
C VAL A 156 8.88 9.70 8.22
N CYS A 157 8.25 9.01 7.27
CA CYS A 157 6.87 8.56 7.46
C CYS A 157 6.89 7.25 8.24
N MET A 158 6.04 7.11 9.25
CA MET A 158 5.93 5.89 10.03
C MET A 158 4.49 5.45 10.14
N PHE A 159 4.23 4.19 9.81
CA PHE A 159 2.92 3.58 9.87
C PHE A 159 2.94 2.40 10.81
N LYS A 160 1.89 2.25 11.61
CA LYS A 160 1.71 1.14 12.52
C LYS A 160 0.51 0.32 12.09
N TYR A 161 0.69 -0.99 12.03
CA TYR A 161 -0.39 -1.95 11.83
C TYR A 161 -0.38 -2.98 12.95
N GLU A 162 -1.55 -3.34 13.46
CA GLU A 162 -1.69 -4.41 14.45
C GLU A 162 -3.00 -5.17 14.25
N ARG A 163 -2.96 -6.48 14.48
CA ARG A 163 -4.13 -7.36 14.50
C ARG A 163 -3.94 -8.46 15.54
N PRO A 164 -5.01 -9.17 15.95
CA PRO A 164 -4.87 -10.40 16.72
C PRO A 164 -3.93 -11.38 16.00
N ALA A 165 -2.98 -11.95 16.73
CA ALA A 165 -2.06 -12.92 16.18
C ALA A 165 -2.83 -14.15 15.71
N LYS A 166 -2.54 -14.58 14.48
CA LYS A 166 -2.96 -15.90 13.98
C LYS A 166 -1.97 -16.94 14.51
N ASN A 167 -2.43 -18.17 14.72
CA ASN A 167 -1.54 -19.32 14.95
C ASN A 167 -0.75 -19.62 13.66
N ILE A 168 0.25 -18.79 13.36
CA ILE A 168 1.13 -18.93 12.20
C ILE A 168 2.54 -18.99 12.76
N THR A 169 3.17 -20.14 12.62
CA THR A 169 4.54 -20.38 13.06
C THR A 169 5.49 -19.46 12.29
N ALA A 170 6.03 -18.44 12.96
CA ALA A 170 7.07 -17.59 12.40
C ALA A 170 8.32 -18.45 12.12
N THR A 171 8.83 -18.41 10.89
CA THR A 171 10.14 -18.97 10.57
C THR A 171 11.20 -17.91 10.88
N PRO A 172 12.32 -18.25 11.56
CA PRO A 172 13.32 -17.25 11.94
C PRO A 172 13.90 -16.51 10.74
N GLN A 173 13.96 -15.18 10.81
CA GLN A 173 14.64 -14.35 9.81
C GLN A 173 16.15 -14.56 9.91
N ASN A 174 16.74 -15.20 8.90
CA ASN A 174 18.19 -15.28 8.74
C ASN A 174 18.64 -14.08 7.89
N SER A 175 19.61 -13.31 8.38
CA SER A 175 20.10 -12.07 7.75
C SER A 175 20.55 -12.33 6.30
N GLN A 176 19.93 -11.66 5.34
CA GLN A 176 20.21 -11.87 3.91
C GLN A 176 21.53 -11.19 3.49
N SER A 177 22.40 -11.98 2.86
CA SER A 177 23.62 -11.55 2.18
C SER A 177 23.31 -10.92 0.81
N LEU A 178 24.22 -10.06 0.34
CA LEU A 178 24.17 -9.21 -0.87
C LEU A 178 23.82 -9.90 -2.20
N ILE A 179 23.80 -11.23 -2.28
CA ILE A 179 23.54 -12.01 -3.50
C ILE A 179 22.03 -12.20 -3.78
N SER A 180 21.12 -11.81 -2.87
CA SER A 180 19.66 -12.08 -3.00
C SER A 180 18.91 -11.28 -4.08
N ARG A 181 19.52 -10.21 -4.61
CA ARG A 181 18.80 -9.10 -5.29
C ARG A 181 18.06 -9.48 -6.59
N ILE A 182 18.50 -10.52 -7.30
CA ILE A 182 17.84 -11.02 -8.53
C ILE A 182 16.80 -12.11 -8.19
N PHE A 183 17.05 -12.91 -7.15
CA PHE A 183 16.14 -13.98 -6.74
C PHE A 183 14.86 -13.46 -6.09
N ASP A 184 14.91 -12.28 -5.46
CA ASP A 184 13.76 -11.69 -4.78
C ASP A 184 12.63 -11.34 -5.77
N LEU A 185 12.95 -10.95 -7.01
CA LEU A 185 11.95 -10.71 -8.07
C LEU A 185 11.26 -11.99 -8.55
N ILE A 186 12.01 -13.09 -8.68
CA ILE A 186 11.45 -14.40 -9.08
C ILE A 186 10.48 -14.91 -8.00
N LYS A 187 10.78 -14.66 -6.72
CA LYS A 187 9.92 -15.04 -5.58
C LYS A 187 8.61 -14.25 -5.51
N LEU A 188 8.51 -13.12 -6.19
CA LEU A 188 7.28 -12.32 -6.26
C LEU A 188 6.29 -12.83 -7.31
N ALA A 189 6.72 -13.62 -8.29
CA ALA A 189 5.85 -14.08 -9.38
C ALA A 189 4.58 -14.82 -8.88
N PRO A 190 4.66 -15.75 -7.89
CA PRO A 190 3.46 -16.39 -7.34
C PRO A 190 2.51 -15.40 -6.65
N LYS A 191 3.06 -14.37 -5.99
CA LYS A 191 2.28 -13.33 -5.31
C LYS A 191 1.59 -12.42 -6.30
N ILE A 192 2.27 -12.03 -7.38
CA ILE A 192 1.69 -11.23 -8.46
C ILE A 192 0.52 -11.98 -9.12
N VAL A 193 0.69 -13.28 -9.41
CA VAL A 193 -0.39 -14.13 -9.94
C VAL A 193 -1.56 -14.20 -8.95
N GLN A 194 -1.28 -14.37 -7.66
CA GLN A 194 -2.30 -14.39 -6.60
C GLN A 194 -3.11 -13.08 -6.54
N ILE A 195 -2.46 -11.92 -6.65
CA ILE A 195 -3.15 -10.62 -6.70
C ILE A 195 -4.09 -10.57 -7.91
N GLY A 196 -3.63 -10.98 -9.08
CA GLY A 196 -4.45 -11.02 -10.30
C GLY A 196 -5.70 -11.91 -10.15
N ILE A 197 -5.54 -13.10 -9.56
CA ILE A 197 -6.66 -14.01 -9.27
C ILE A 197 -7.65 -13.38 -8.28
N ASN A 198 -7.15 -12.73 -7.21
CA ASN A 198 -7.99 -12.08 -6.20
C ASN A 198 -8.84 -10.95 -6.79
N LEU A 199 -8.25 -10.11 -7.65
CA LEU A 199 -8.96 -9.02 -8.33
C LEU A 199 -10.05 -9.53 -9.27
N LEU A 200 -9.77 -10.60 -10.03
CA LEU A 200 -10.77 -11.22 -10.90
C LEU A 200 -11.95 -11.77 -10.10
N LYS A 201 -11.68 -12.48 -8.99
CA LYS A 201 -12.75 -13.00 -8.11
C LYS A 201 -13.64 -11.89 -7.58
N ASN A 202 -13.05 -10.78 -7.13
CA ASN A 202 -13.83 -9.65 -6.61
C ASN A 202 -14.74 -9.02 -7.68
N ARG A 203 -14.33 -9.02 -8.96
CA ARG A 203 -15.19 -8.56 -10.07
C ARG A 203 -16.38 -9.49 -10.33
N PHE A 204 -16.23 -10.80 -10.17
CA PHE A 204 -17.31 -11.76 -10.38
C PHE A 204 -18.28 -11.87 -9.18
N SER A 205 -17.85 -11.50 -7.97
CA SER A 205 -18.72 -11.52 -6.78
C SER A 205 -19.55 -10.24 -6.59
N GLN A 206 -19.34 -9.21 -7.40
CA GLN A 206 -20.10 -7.96 -7.39
C GLN A 206 -21.03 -7.81 -8.62
N GLY A 207 -21.18 -8.86 -9.43
CA GLY A 207 -22.07 -8.93 -10.58
C GLY A 207 -23.31 -9.77 -10.33
#